data_AF-A0A850THQ9-F1
#
_entry.id   AF-A0A850THQ9-F1
#
_cell.length_a   1.000
_cell.length_b   1.000
_cell.length_c   1.000
_cell.angle_alpha   90.00
_cell.angle_beta   90.00
_cell.angle_gamma   90.00
#
_symmetry.space_group_name_H-M   'P 1'
#
loop_
_entity.id
_entity.type
_entity.pdbx_description
1 polymer ?
#
loop_
_entity_poly.entity_id
_entity_poly.type
_entity_poly.pdbx_seq_one_letter_code
_entity_poly.pdbx_strand_id
1 'polypeptide(L)' 'VTPLMELKPNAGSDRAWVWNTHADFADESPKPELLAIRFLNAENAQKFKAKFEECRNEV' A
#
# COMPACT_ATOMS: atom_id res chain seq x y z
N VAL A 1 -5.10 0.48 8.09
CA VAL A 1 -3.87 -0.23 7.64
C VAL A 1 -3.43 -1.11 8.79
N THR A 2 -3.10 -2.38 8.56
CA THR A 2 -2.68 -3.28 9.64
C THR A 2 -1.17 -3.20 9.86
N PRO A 3 -0.64 -3.41 11.08
CA PRO A 3 0.81 -3.36 11.36
C PRO A 3 1.68 -4.27 10.49
N LEU A 4 1.11 -5.37 9.97
CA LEU A 4 1.79 -6.34 9.11
C LEU A 4 1.93 -5.90 7.65
N MET A 5 1.24 -4.83 7.23
CA MET A 5 1.34 -4.33 5.85
C MET A 5 2.62 -3.52 5.65
N GLU A 6 3.31 -3.76 4.54
CA GLU A 6 4.55 -3.08 4.18
C GLU A 6 4.51 -2.65 2.70
N LEU A 7 4.66 -1.35 2.45
CA LEU A 7 4.82 -0.82 1.09
C LEU A 7 6.26 -1.04 0.60
N LYS A 8 6.39 -1.67 -0.57
CA LYS A 8 7.67 -1.84 -1.27
C LYS A 8 7.65 -1.14 -2.63
N PRO A 9 8.77 -0.58 -3.13
CA PRO A 9 8.84 -0.03 -4.48
C PRO A 9 8.47 -1.08 -5.53
N ASN A 10 7.61 -0.73 -6.49
CA ASN A 10 7.27 -1.64 -7.58
C ASN A 10 8.32 -1.56 -8.71
N ALA A 11 9.09 -2.63 -8.93
CA ALA A 11 10.11 -2.72 -9.98
C ALA A 11 11.09 -1.52 -10.03
N GLY A 12 11.47 -0.98 -8.87
CA GLY A 12 12.36 0.18 -8.77
C GLY A 12 11.71 1.53 -9.07
N SER A 13 10.39 1.58 -9.24
CA SER A 13 9.66 2.84 -9.42
C SER A 13 9.60 3.66 -8.12
N ASP A 14 9.85 4.96 -8.25
CA ASP A 14 9.69 5.97 -7.20
C ASP A 14 8.24 6.49 -7.06
N ARG A 15 7.36 6.10 -7.98
CA ARG A 15 5.95 6.51 -8.05
C ARG A 15 4.95 5.36 -7.96
N ALA A 16 5.40 4.16 -7.58
CA ALA A 16 4.53 2.99 -7.44
C ALA A 16 4.93 2.12 -6.26
N TRP A 17 3.92 1.60 -5.57
CA TRP A 17 4.08 0.74 -4.40
C TRP A 17 3.35 -0.58 -4.58
N VAL A 18 3.90 -1.64 -3.99
CA VAL A 18 3.27 -2.96 -3.85
C VAL A 18 3.19 -3.36 -2.38
N TRP A 19 2.12 -4.02 -1.98
CA TRP A 19 1.97 -4.58 -0.63
C TRP A 19 1.02 -5.78 -0.62
N ASN A 20 1.18 -6.64 0.39
CA ASN A 20 0.26 -7.73 0.65
C ASN A 20 -0.82 -7.28 1.64
N THR A 21 -2.07 -7.63 1.37
CA THR A 21 -3.19 -7.55 2.32
C THR A 21 -3.72 -8.95 2.58
N HIS A 22 -4.04 -9.27 3.84
CA HIS A 22 -4.52 -10.60 4.21
C HIS A 22 -6.03 -10.80 4.01
N ALA A 23 -6.79 -9.70 4.00
CA ALA A 23 -8.25 -9.71 3.95
C ALA A 23 -8.77 -8.48 3.21
N ASP A 24 -8.45 -8.37 1.91
CA ASP A 24 -9.18 -7.46 1.02
C ASP A 24 -10.65 -7.89 0.91
N PHE A 25 -11.58 -6.94 0.90
CA PHE A 25 -13.03 -7.22 0.87
C PHE A 25 -13.73 -6.51 -0.31
N ALA A 26 -13.01 -6.09 -1.35
CA ALA A 26 -13.59 -5.39 -2.49
C ALA A 26 -14.65 -6.23 -3.23
N ASP A 27 -14.51 -7.56 -3.19
CA ASP A 27 -15.43 -8.53 -3.79
C ASP A 27 -16.45 -9.12 -2.79
N GLU A 28 -16.76 -8.40 -1.72
CA GLU A 28 -17.69 -8.84 -0.65
C GLU A 28 -17.25 -10.15 0.06
N SER A 29 -15.97 -10.49 -0.04
CA SER A 29 -15.37 -11.69 0.57
C SER A 29 -13.91 -11.43 0.92
N PRO A 30 -13.42 -11.85 2.11
CA PRO A 30 -12.06 -11.59 2.54
C PRO A 30 -11.07 -12.44 1.76
N LYS A 31 -10.18 -11.80 1.00
CA LYS A 31 -9.16 -12.46 0.17
C LYS A 31 -7.76 -11.93 0.47
N PRO A 32 -6.74 -12.81 0.51
CA PRO A 32 -5.37 -12.36 0.48
C PRO A 32 -5.02 -11.85 -0.93
N GLU A 33 -4.52 -10.62 -1.03
CA GLU A 33 -4.17 -10.01 -2.31
C GLU A 33 -2.82 -9.31 -2.29
N LEU A 34 -2.13 -9.34 -3.44
CA LEU A 34 -0.97 -8.51 -3.71
C LEU A 34 -1.43 -7.30 -4.51
N LEU A 35 -1.50 -6.15 -3.85
CA LEU A 35 -1.98 -4.91 -4.45
C LEU A 35 -0.80 -4.09 -4.96
N ALA A 36 -1.02 -3.39 -6.07
CA ALA A 36 -0.09 -2.43 -6.63
C ALA A 36 -0.82 -1.11 -6.91
N ILE A 37 -0.21 0.01 -6.53
CA ILE A 37 -0.70 1.34 -6.86
C ILE A 37 0.39 2.14 -7.55
N ARG A 38 0.02 2.93 -8.56
CA ARG A 38 0.92 3.85 -9.26
C ARG A 38 0.31 5.24 -9.28
N PHE A 39 1.09 6.22 -8.89
CA PHE A 39 0.71 7.62 -8.89
C PHE A 39 1.22 8.31 -10.15
N LEU A 40 0.61 9.45 -10.48
CA LEU A 40 1.03 10.28 -11.60
C LEU A 40 2.50 10.74 -11.44
N ASN A 41 2.86 11.21 -10.24
CA ASN A 41 4.17 11.74 -9.90
C ASN A 41 4.71 11.13 -8.59
N ALA A 42 6.02 11.27 -8.37
CA ALA A 42 6.70 10.76 -7.18
C ALA A 42 6.23 11.47 -5.90
N GLU A 43 5.91 12.76 -5.96
CA GLU A 43 5.43 13.53 -4.80
C GLU A 43 4.17 12.90 -4.18
N ASN A 44 3.17 12.57 -5.00
CA ASN A 44 1.95 11.92 -4.52
C ASN A 44 2.21 10.51 -3.99
N ALA A 45 3.14 9.78 -4.60
CA ALA A 45 3.54 8.46 -4.11
C ALA A 45 4.20 8.54 -2.72
N GLN A 46 5.07 9.53 -2.48
CA GLN A 46 5.70 9.72 -1.18
C GLN A 46 4.68 10.19 -0.13
N LYS A 47 3.75 11.08 -0.48
CA LYS A 47 2.63 11.48 0.42
C LYS A 47 1.80 10.27 0.84
N PHE A 48 1.45 9.41 -0.11
CA PHE A 48 0.74 8.16 0.19
C PHE A 48 1.54 7.27 1.13
N LYS A 49 2.84 7.05 0.85
CA LYS A 49 3.69 6.22 1.70
C LYS A 49 3.78 6.75 3.13
N ALA A 50 4.02 8.05 3.30
CA ALA A 50 4.09 8.68 4.62
C ALA A 50 2.80 8.49 5.40
N LYS A 51 1.64 8.74 4.78
CA LYS A 51 0.34 8.58 5.46
C LYS A 51 0.02 7.11 5.73
N PHE A 52 0.40 6.20 4.83
CA PHE A 52 0.24 4.77 5.04
C PHE A 52 1.04 4.28 6.25
N GLU A 53 2.29 4.72 6.40
CA GLU A 53 3.15 4.38 7.53
C GLU A 53 2.65 4.99 8.85
N GLU A 54 2.15 6.23 8.83
CA GLU A 54 1.48 6.86 9.97
C GLU A 54 0.29 6.01 10.43
N CYS A 55 -0.66 5.71 9.53
CA CYS A 55 -1.84 4.89 9.86
C CYS A 55 -1.50 3.45 10.22
N ARG A 56 -0.33 2.93 9.83
CA ARG A 56 0.16 1.62 10.26
C ARG A 56 0.60 1.63 11.72
N ASN A 57 1.14 2.75 12.19
CA ASN A 57 1.69 2.91 13.54
C ASN A 57 0.67 3.47 14.56
N GLU A 58 -0.51 3.89 14.10
CA GLU A 58 -1.61 4.38 14.96
C GLU A 58 -2.34 3.26 15.73
N VAL A 59 -1.92 2.00 15.59
CA VAL A 59 -2.58 0.81 16.19
C VAL A 59 -1.58 -0.06 16.94
#